data_AF-A0A7S4IQU7-F1
#
_entry.id   AF-A0A7S4IQU7-F1
#
_cell.length_a   1.000
_cell.length_b   1.000
_cell.length_c   1.000
_cell.angle_alpha   90.00
_cell.angle_beta   90.00
_cell.angle_gamma   90.00
#
_symmetry.space_group_name_H-M   'P 1'
#
loop_
_entity.id
_entity.type
_entity.pdbx_description
1 polymer ?
#
loop_
_entity_poly.entity_id
_entity_poly.type
_entity_poly.pdbx_seq_one_letter_code
_entity_poly.pdbx_strand_id
1 'polypeptide(L)'
;RSLAIDFICIMAKYPEYGWCLAVASGIGIQCFLFGVIAGAKRARIFNKAFFEREFPDVHPSDRNSGLPDMGNGKYSEKLSLEEWHELNCAARASSAAAEVVYLP
;
A
#
# COMPACT_ATOMS: atom_id res chain seq x y z
N ARG A 1 8.51 10.33 23.13
CA ARG A 1 7.95 9.13 23.78
C ARG A 1 8.00 8.00 22.76
N SER A 2 8.51 6.83 23.13
CA SER A 2 8.61 5.69 22.21
C SER A 2 7.34 4.86 22.30
N LEU A 3 6.71 4.58 21.16
CA LEU A 3 5.54 3.71 21.04
C LEU A 3 5.74 2.35 21.74
N ALA A 4 6.96 1.81 21.70
CA ALA A 4 7.29 0.54 22.35
C ALA A 4 7.19 0.61 23.89
N ILE A 5 7.56 1.75 24.49
CA ILE A 5 7.48 1.95 25.94
C ILE A 5 6.01 2.06 26.36
N ASP A 6 5.21 2.81 25.59
CA ASP A 6 3.77 2.93 25.86
C ASP A 6 3.06 1.57 25.71
N PHE A 7 3.47 0.74 24.74
CA PHE A 7 2.96 -0.61 24.53
C PHE A 7 3.22 -1.54 25.73
N ILE A 8 4.46 -1.54 26.25
CA ILE A 8 4.86 -2.34 27.40
C ILE A 8 4.11 -1.88 28.66
N CYS A 9 3.96 -0.57 28.86
CA CYS A 9 3.21 -0.02 29.98
C CYS A 9 1.72 -0.41 29.95
N ILE A 10 1.10 -0.47 28.77
CA ILE A 10 -0.29 -0.92 28.60
C ILE A 10 -0.41 -2.41 28.97
N MET A 11 0.49 -3.26 28.47
CA MET A 11 0.53 -4.70 28.78
C MET A 11 0.72 -4.97 30.27
N ALA A 12 1.59 -4.21 30.93
CA ALA A 12 1.85 -4.36 32.37
C ALA A 12 0.68 -3.91 33.24
N LYS A 13 -0.10 -2.92 32.77
CA LYS A 13 -1.23 -2.36 33.52
C LYS A 13 -2.54 -3.15 33.31
N TYR A 14 -2.69 -3.80 32.16
CA TYR A 14 -3.91 -4.48 31.73
C TYR A 14 -3.59 -5.84 31.07
N PRO A 15 -3.03 -6.81 31.82
CA PRO A 15 -2.55 -8.08 31.27
C PRO A 15 -3.65 -8.93 30.63
N GLU A 16 -4.90 -8.80 31.10
CA GLU A 16 -6.06 -9.52 30.58
C GLU A 16 -6.42 -9.13 29.13
N TYR A 17 -6.01 -7.94 28.68
CA TYR A 17 -6.21 -7.46 27.30
C TYR A 17 -5.00 -7.70 26.40
N GLY A 18 -3.98 -8.44 26.87
CA GLY A 18 -2.75 -8.64 26.10
C GLY A 18 -2.99 -9.31 24.74
N TRP A 19 -3.97 -10.20 24.65
CA TRP A 19 -4.39 -10.80 23.39
C TRP A 19 -5.03 -9.81 22.43
N CYS A 20 -5.86 -8.88 22.92
CA CYS A 20 -6.45 -7.82 22.09
C CYS A 20 -5.35 -6.97 21.45
N LEU A 21 -4.32 -6.65 22.23
CA LEU A 21 -3.21 -5.83 21.78
C LEU A 21 -2.33 -6.57 20.76
N ALA A 22 -2.08 -7.87 20.96
CA ALA A 22 -1.36 -8.71 20.00
C ALA A 22 -2.11 -8.83 18.67
N VAL A 23 -3.43 -9.04 18.71
CA VAL A 23 -4.28 -9.11 17.50
C VAL A 23 -4.29 -7.76 16.77
N ALA A 24 -4.47 -6.65 17.49
CA ALA A 24 -4.46 -5.31 16.90
C ALA A 24 -3.13 -5.01 16.19
N SER A 25 -1.99 -5.35 16.81
CA SER A 25 -0.67 -5.25 16.18
C SER A 25 -0.53 -6.13 14.95
N GLY A 26 -1.02 -7.37 15.01
CA GLY A 26 -1.00 -8.29 13.87
C GLY A 26 -1.75 -7.73 12.67
N ILE A 27 -2.94 -7.18 12.89
CA ILE A 27 -3.75 -6.52 11.86
C ILE A 27 -3.01 -5.29 11.30
N GLY A 28 -2.42 -4.47 12.16
CA GLY A 28 -1.63 -3.31 11.73
C GLY A 28 -0.45 -3.68 10.84
N ILE A 29 0.31 -4.72 11.22
CA ILE A 29 1.42 -5.24 10.40
C ILE A 29 0.91 -5.77 9.07
N GLN A 30 -0.19 -6.54 9.07
CA GLN A 30 -0.77 -7.08 7.85
C GLN A 30 -1.20 -5.95 6.88
N CYS A 31 -1.85 -4.90 7.38
CA CYS A 31 -2.23 -3.74 6.59
C CYS A 31 -1.02 -3.03 6.00
N PHE A 32 0.03 -2.85 6.81
CA PHE A 32 1.29 -2.26 6.35
C PHE A 32 1.92 -3.09 5.22
N LEU A 33 1.96 -4.42 5.36
CA LEU A 33 2.51 -5.31 4.34
C LEU A 33 1.75 -5.23 3.01
N PHE A 34 0.42 -5.17 3.04
CA PHE A 34 -0.35 -4.97 1.81
C PHE A 34 -0.04 -3.64 1.12
N GLY A 35 0.14 -2.55 1.89
CA GLY A 35 0.57 -1.27 1.36
C GLY A 35 1.95 -1.32 0.71
N VAL A 36 2.91 -2.01 1.34
CA VAL A 36 4.26 -2.21 0.78
C VAL A 36 4.20 -3.02 -0.51
N ILE A 37 3.44 -4.11 -0.56
CA ILE A 37 3.30 -4.97 -1.75
C ILE A 37 2.66 -4.19 -2.90
N ALA A 38 1.59 -3.45 -2.65
CA ALA A 38 0.93 -2.61 -3.66
C ALA A 38 1.88 -1.52 -4.18
N GLY A 39 2.63 -0.86 -3.30
CA GLY A 39 3.64 0.12 -3.65
C GLY A 39 4.78 -0.46 -4.50
N ALA A 40 5.27 -1.65 -4.16
CA ALA A 40 6.33 -2.34 -4.89
C ALA A 40 5.88 -2.75 -6.30
N LYS A 41 4.68 -3.33 -6.44
CA LYS A 41 4.12 -3.66 -7.77
C LYS A 41 3.94 -2.41 -8.62
N ARG A 42 3.43 -1.32 -8.04
CA ARG A 42 3.32 -0.02 -8.71
C ARG A 42 4.67 0.47 -9.21
N ALA A 43 5.69 0.48 -8.35
CA ALA A 43 7.02 0.95 -8.71
C ALA A 43 7.69 0.09 -9.80
N ARG A 44 7.38 -1.22 -9.82
CA ARG A 44 7.84 -2.13 -10.87
C ARG A 44 7.21 -1.81 -12.23
N ILE A 45 5.91 -1.58 -12.27
CA ILE A 45 5.16 -1.35 -13.53
C ILE A 45 5.40 0.07 -14.05
N PHE A 46 5.16 1.09 -13.22
CA PHE A 46 5.32 2.50 -13.58
C PHE A 46 6.74 2.99 -13.29
N ASN A 47 7.71 2.33 -13.92
CA ASN A 47 9.10 2.72 -13.84
C ASN A 47 9.45 3.72 -14.96
N LYS A 48 10.66 4.28 -14.90
CA LYS A 48 11.16 5.23 -15.89
C LYS A 48 11.03 4.73 -17.34
N ALA A 49 11.30 3.44 -17.58
CA ALA A 49 11.24 2.86 -18.92
C ALA A 49 9.80 2.79 -19.46
N PHE A 50 8.80 2.56 -18.60
CA PHE A 50 7.39 2.62 -19.00
C PHE A 50 7.02 4.02 -19.49
N PHE A 51 7.36 5.06 -18.72
CA PHE A 51 7.06 6.45 -19.11
C PHE A 51 7.83 6.88 -20.34
N GLU A 52 9.09 6.46 -20.50
CA GLU A 52 9.86 6.76 -21.71
C GLU A 52 9.30 6.11 -22.97
N ARG A 53 8.72 4.91 -22.84
CA ARG A 53 8.13 4.16 -23.96
C ARG A 53 6.75 4.68 -24.35
N GLU A 54 5.86 4.86 -23.38
CA GLU A 54 4.44 5.16 -23.63
C GLU A 54 4.13 6.66 -23.57
N PHE A 55 4.94 7.45 -22.85
CA PHE A 55 4.67 8.86 -22.54
C PHE A 55 5.94 9.74 -22.62
N PRO A 56 6.62 9.81 -23.79
CA PRO A 56 7.89 10.51 -23.94
C PRO A 56 7.80 12.02 -23.61
N ASP A 57 6.62 12.61 -23.80
CA ASP A 57 6.35 14.04 -23.57
C ASP A 57 6.16 14.40 -22.09
N VAL A 58 6.01 13.41 -21.19
CA VAL A 58 5.87 13.67 -19.75
C VAL A 58 7.20 14.17 -19.21
N HIS A 59 7.17 15.29 -18.47
CA HIS A 59 8.36 15.90 -17.90
C HIS A 59 9.07 14.92 -16.94
N PRO A 60 10.41 14.80 -16.96
CA PRO A 60 11.13 13.81 -16.16
C PRO A 60 10.88 13.89 -14.65
N SER A 61 10.55 15.07 -14.10
CA SER A 61 10.15 15.22 -12.68
C SER A 61 8.85 14.50 -12.36
N ASP A 62 7.95 14.39 -13.33
CA ASP A 62 6.61 13.86 -13.16
C ASP A 62 6.61 12.34 -13.34
N ARG A 63 7.64 11.79 -13.99
CA ARG A 63 7.89 10.34 -14.11
C ARG A 63 8.22 9.68 -12.78
N ASN A 64 8.72 10.47 -11.82
CA ASN A 64 9.08 10.01 -10.48
C ASN A 64 8.10 10.49 -9.39
N SER A 65 7.16 11.37 -9.73
CA SER A 65 6.29 12.00 -8.76
C SER A 65 4.83 11.66 -9.04
N GLY A 66 4.22 10.95 -8.09
CA GLY A 66 2.79 10.76 -8.06
C GLY A 66 2.31 9.36 -8.38
N LEU A 67 1.04 9.16 -8.04
CA LEU A 67 0.28 7.95 -8.22
C LEU A 67 -0.33 8.01 -9.64
N PRO A 68 0.20 7.27 -10.64
CA PRO A 68 -0.14 7.51 -12.04
C PRO A 68 -1.63 7.30 -12.32
N ASP A 69 -2.19 6.18 -11.86
CA ASP A 69 -3.63 5.93 -11.77
C ASP A 69 -3.89 4.64 -10.96
N MET A 70 -5.09 4.51 -10.41
CA MET A 70 -5.53 3.32 -9.65
C MET A 70 -6.39 2.39 -10.52
N GLY A 71 -5.86 1.98 -11.67
CA GLY A 71 -6.47 0.91 -12.48
C GLY A 71 -7.53 1.34 -13.48
N ASN A 72 -7.87 2.61 -13.57
CA ASN A 72 -8.66 3.14 -14.67
C ASN A 72 -8.18 4.57 -14.99
N GLY A 73 -7.35 4.69 -16.01
CA GLY A 73 -6.71 5.96 -16.37
C GLY A 73 -5.74 5.82 -17.53
N LYS A 74 -5.22 6.96 -17.97
CA LYS A 74 -4.34 7.11 -19.15
C LYS A 74 -3.14 6.16 -19.13
N TYR A 75 -2.57 5.88 -17.96
CA TYR A 75 -1.39 5.02 -17.83
C TYR A 75 -1.80 3.55 -17.76
N SER A 76 -2.86 3.24 -17.01
CA SER A 76 -3.42 1.89 -16.88
C SER A 76 -3.93 1.31 -18.21
N GLU A 77 -4.38 2.15 -19.16
CA GLU A 77 -4.77 1.72 -20.52
C GLU A 77 -3.61 1.15 -21.36
N LYS A 78 -2.36 1.44 -20.99
CA LYS A 78 -1.15 0.94 -21.70
C LYS A 78 -0.59 -0.35 -21.10
N LEU A 79 -1.19 -0.83 -20.02
CA LEU A 79 -0.76 -2.06 -19.35
C LEU A 79 -1.27 -3.27 -20.11
N SER A 80 -0.50 -4.36 -20.07
CA SER A 80 -1.05 -5.66 -20.41
C SER A 80 -2.18 -6.03 -19.43
N LEU A 81 -3.09 -6.90 -19.86
CA LEU A 81 -4.18 -7.38 -19.01
C LEU A 81 -3.66 -7.98 -17.69
N GLU A 82 -2.53 -8.69 -17.74
CA GLU A 82 -1.91 -9.31 -16.58
C GLU A 82 -1.37 -8.25 -15.60
N GLU A 83 -0.58 -7.29 -16.08
CA GLU A 83 -0.03 -6.20 -15.26
C GLU A 83 -1.15 -5.35 -14.65
N TRP A 84 -2.17 -5.04 -15.44
CA TRP A 84 -3.36 -4.33 -14.99
C TRP A 84 -4.08 -5.10 -13.87
N HIS A 85 -4.30 -6.40 -14.07
CA HIS A 85 -4.97 -7.25 -13.08
C HIS A 85 -4.18 -7.35 -11.79
N GLU A 86 -2.85 -7.58 -11.87
CA GLU A 86 -1.99 -7.68 -10.69
C GLU A 86 -1.94 -6.39 -9.88
N LEU A 87 -1.82 -5.25 -10.56
CA LEU A 87 -1.79 -3.93 -9.93
C LEU A 87 -3.12 -3.64 -9.21
N ASN A 88 -4.24 -3.88 -9.89
CA ASN A 88 -5.57 -3.66 -9.33
C ASN A 88 -5.86 -4.55 -8.13
N CYS A 89 -5.53 -5.84 -8.22
CA CYS A 89 -5.71 -6.78 -7.11
C CYS A 89 -4.88 -6.37 -5.89
N ALA A 90 -3.63 -5.95 -6.08
CA ALA A 90 -2.79 -5.49 -4.98
C ALA A 90 -3.29 -4.16 -4.36
N ALA A 91 -3.68 -3.19 -5.20
CA ALA A 91 -4.23 -1.92 -4.73
C ALA A 91 -5.56 -2.11 -3.97
N ARG A 92 -6.43 -3.00 -4.46
CA ARG A 92 -7.69 -3.36 -3.78
C ARG A 92 -7.45 -4.08 -2.47
N ALA A 93 -6.52 -5.04 -2.42
CA ALA A 93 -6.15 -5.72 -1.18
C ALA A 93 -5.64 -4.72 -0.13
N SER A 94 -4.79 -3.78 -0.53
CA SER A 94 -4.32 -2.71 0.35
C SER A 94 -5.45 -1.79 0.83
N SER A 95 -6.37 -1.41 -0.06
CA SER A 95 -7.47 -0.50 0.28
C SER A 95 -8.50 -1.18 1.19
N ALA A 96 -8.87 -2.43 0.90
CA ALA A 96 -9.77 -3.23 1.72
C ALA A 96 -9.18 -3.49 3.12
N ALA A 97 -7.88 -3.79 3.21
CA ALA A 97 -7.22 -3.97 4.50
C ALA A 97 -7.27 -2.69 5.34
N ALA A 98 -7.08 -1.51 4.74
CA ALA A 98 -7.22 -0.25 5.44
C ALA A 98 -8.69 0.01 5.86
N GLU A 99 -9.64 -0.19 4.95
CA GLU A 99 -11.06 0.08 5.20
C GLU A 99 -11.63 -0.74 6.37
N VAL A 100 -11.28 -2.03 6.47
CA VAL A 100 -11.68 -2.90 7.60
C VAL A 100 -11.16 -2.39 8.94
N VAL A 101 -10.06 -1.64 8.97
CA VAL A 101 -9.50 -1.05 10.20
C VAL A 101 -10.17 0.28 10.55
N TYR A 102 -10.67 1.02 9.55
CA TYR A 102 -11.22 2.37 9.74
C TYR A 102 -12.75 2.45 9.80
N LEU A 103 -13.47 1.39 9.45
CA LEU A 103 -14.92 1.34 9.62
C LEU A 103 -15.28 0.84 11.03
N PRO A 104 -15.99 1.65 11.85
CA PRO A 104 -16.43 1.29 13.20
C PRO A 104 -17.58 0.28 13.22
#